data_AF-A0A0F3L7Y0-F1
#
_entry.id   AF-A0A0F3L7Y0-F1
#
_cell.length_a   1.000
_cell.length_b   1.000
_cell.length_c   1.000
_cell.angle_alpha   90.00
_cell.angle_beta   90.00
_cell.angle_gamma   90.00
#
_symmetry.space_group_name_H-M   'P 1'
#
loop_
_entity.id
_entity.type
_entity.pdbx_description
1 polymer ?
#
loop_
_entity_poly.entity_id
_entity_poly.type
_entity_poly.pdbx_seq_one_letter_code
_entity_poly.pdbx_strand_id
1 'polypeptide(L)'
;MCLWDKAKLTWTISEPVKVRIRWSYSYDALPELARVYATVKAGRLFLADFVGDAQRERFAQEDEQRAWINLRRDQTAISDINIFNTAHIGRKLIRGRRVWGSE
;
A
#
# COMPACT_ATOMS: atom_id res chain seq x y z
N MET A 1 9.23 -10.61 19.85
CA MET A 1 9.25 -9.41 18.98
C MET A 1 9.48 -8.22 19.90
N CYS A 2 10.65 -7.58 19.85
CA CYS A 2 11.02 -6.50 20.77
C CYS A 2 11.14 -5.18 19.99
N LEU A 3 10.48 -4.13 20.47
CA LEU A 3 10.55 -2.79 19.88
C LEU A 3 11.68 -2.01 20.56
N TRP A 4 12.61 -1.45 19.77
CA TRP A 4 13.71 -0.62 20.26
C TRP A 4 13.35 0.85 20.19
N ASP A 5 13.50 1.58 21.30
CA ASP A 5 13.42 3.03 21.31
C ASP A 5 14.80 3.63 21.01
N LYS A 6 14.96 4.20 19.81
CA LYS A 6 16.21 4.88 19.40
C LYS A 6 16.45 6.21 20.12
N ALA A 7 15.42 6.88 20.61
CA ALA A 7 15.57 8.19 21.26
C ALA A 7 16.06 8.03 22.70
N LYS A 8 15.56 7.01 23.41
CA LYS A 8 15.95 6.72 24.80
C LYS A 8 17.02 5.63 24.92
N LEU A 9 17.45 5.04 23.80
CA LEU A 9 18.42 3.95 23.74
C LEU A 9 18.06 2.79 24.68
N THR A 10 16.79 2.40 24.70
CA THR A 10 16.28 1.35 25.60
C THR A 10 15.29 0.41 24.92
N TRP A 11 15.22 -0.82 25.44
CA TRP A 11 14.22 -1.83 25.09
C TRP A 11 12.96 -1.73 25.96
N THR A 12 13.01 -0.94 27.05
CA THR A 12 11.90 -0.81 28.01
C THR A 12 10.97 0.31 27.59
N ILE A 13 9.76 -0.05 27.15
CA ILE A 13 8.70 0.89 26.82
C ILE A 13 7.71 0.91 27.98
N SER A 14 7.74 1.97 28.79
CA SER A 14 6.93 2.11 30.00
C SER A 14 5.49 2.56 29.74
N GLU A 15 5.25 3.23 28.61
CA GLU A 15 3.95 3.80 28.24
C GLU A 15 3.49 3.26 26.87
N PRO A 16 2.18 3.12 26.63
CA PRO A 16 1.68 2.63 25.35
C PRO A 16 2.03 3.60 24.20
N VAL A 17 2.82 3.11 23.24
CA VAL A 17 3.22 3.87 22.04
C VAL A 17 2.30 3.53 20.86
N LYS A 18 1.69 4.56 20.25
CA LYS A 18 0.93 4.39 19.01
C LYS A 18 1.88 4.25 17.83
N VAL A 19 1.85 3.09 17.18
CA VAL A 19 2.69 2.78 16.02
C VAL A 19 1.84 2.35 14.82
N ARG A 20 2.35 2.58 13.61
CA ARG A 20 1.78 2.05 12.38
C ARG A 20 2.48 0.74 12.05
N ILE A 21 1.81 -0.38 12.32
CA ILE A 21 2.33 -1.72 12.05
C ILE A 21 1.88 -2.16 10.65
N ARG A 22 2.80 -2.74 9.87
CA ARG A 22 2.48 -3.47 8.64
C ARG A 22 2.69 -4.96 8.92
N TRP A 23 1.62 -5.72 8.87
CA TRP A 23 1.64 -7.17 9.05
C TRP A 23 2.03 -7.87 7.75
N SER A 24 2.79 -8.96 7.86
CA SER A 24 3.06 -9.87 6.75
C SER A 24 2.12 -11.05 6.87
N TYR A 25 1.28 -11.24 5.86
CA TYR A 25 0.33 -12.34 5.79
C TYR A 25 0.86 -13.44 4.87
N SER A 26 0.40 -14.68 5.07
CA SER A 26 0.65 -15.77 4.14
C SER A 26 -0.03 -15.53 2.80
N TYR A 27 0.43 -16.22 1.76
CA TYR A 27 -0.10 -16.09 0.39
C TYR A 27 -1.61 -16.28 0.32
N ASP A 28 -2.14 -17.29 1.03
CA ASP A 28 -3.56 -17.63 1.00
C ASP A 28 -4.47 -16.57 1.65
N ALA A 29 -3.91 -15.78 2.56
CA ALA A 29 -4.62 -14.69 3.24
C ALA A 29 -4.59 -13.38 2.45
N LEU A 30 -3.89 -13.32 1.32
CA LEU A 30 -3.89 -12.16 0.45
C LEU A 30 -5.17 -12.09 -0.41
N PRO A 31 -5.63 -10.88 -0.77
CA PRO A 31 -6.67 -10.70 -1.77
C PRO A 31 -6.30 -11.34 -3.10
N GLU A 32 -7.32 -11.76 -3.88
CA GLU A 32 -7.11 -12.49 -5.13
C GLU A 32 -6.20 -11.75 -6.12
N LEU A 33 -6.42 -10.45 -6.33
CA LEU A 33 -5.59 -9.64 -7.23
C LEU A 33 -4.14 -9.52 -6.74
N ALA A 34 -3.91 -9.54 -5.43
CA ALA A 34 -2.57 -9.53 -4.85
C ALA A 34 -1.87 -10.88 -5.05
N ARG A 35 -2.62 -11.99 -4.93
CA ARG A 35 -2.13 -13.34 -5.24
C ARG A 35 -1.73 -13.48 -6.70
N VAL A 36 -2.57 -13.01 -7.62
CA VAL A 36 -2.29 -13.01 -9.07
C VAL A 36 -1.02 -12.22 -9.36
N TYR A 37 -0.90 -10.98 -8.85
CA TYR A 37 0.31 -10.18 -9.05
C TYR A 37 1.56 -10.87 -8.50
N ALA A 38 1.49 -11.45 -7.31
CA ALA A 38 2.61 -12.16 -6.70
C ALA A 38 3.06 -13.36 -7.55
N THR A 39 2.13 -14.15 -8.09
CA THR A 39 2.44 -15.30 -8.95
C THR A 39 3.06 -14.87 -10.28
N VAL A 40 2.49 -13.86 -10.96
CA VAL A 40 3.03 -13.36 -12.24
C VAL A 40 4.44 -12.81 -12.05
N LYS A 41 4.66 -12.06 -10.96
CA LYS A 41 5.99 -11.54 -10.62
C LYS A 41 6.99 -12.66 -10.31
N ALA A 42 6.59 -13.67 -9.56
CA ALA A 42 7.43 -14.83 -9.27
C ALA A 42 7.79 -15.60 -10.55
N GLY A 43 6.82 -15.78 -11.46
CA GLY A 43 7.05 -16.41 -12.76
C GLY A 43 8.04 -15.63 -13.62
N ARG A 44 7.94 -14.29 -13.65
CA ARG A 44 8.92 -13.44 -14.33
C ARG A 44 10.32 -13.57 -13.75
N LEU A 45 10.46 -13.49 -12.42
CA LEU A 45 11.77 -13.67 -11.76
C LEU A 45 12.38 -15.03 -12.10
N PHE A 46 11.56 -16.09 -12.12
CA PHE A 46 12.00 -17.42 -12.51
C PHE A 46 12.46 -17.48 -13.99
N LEU A 47 11.72 -16.85 -14.91
CA LEU A 47 12.12 -16.79 -16.33
C LEU A 47 13.44 -16.03 -16.51
N ALA A 48 13.59 -14.91 -15.82
CA ALA A 48 14.80 -14.09 -15.86
C ALA A 48 16.02 -14.83 -15.30
N ASP A 49 15.87 -15.53 -14.17
CA ASP A 49 16.98 -16.19 -13.48
C ASP A 49 17.38 -17.53 -14.13
N PHE A 50 16.43 -18.29 -14.69
CA PHE A 50 16.67 -19.67 -15.13
C PHE A 50 16.57 -19.92 -16.64
N VAL A 51 15.77 -19.15 -17.38
CA VAL A 51 15.47 -19.45 -18.80
C VAL A 51 16.25 -18.56 -19.76
N GLY A 52 16.42 -17.27 -19.44
CA GLY A 52 17.22 -16.34 -20.24
C GLY A 52 16.66 -16.01 -21.64
N ASP A 53 15.37 -16.25 -21.90
CA ASP A 53 14.71 -15.91 -23.17
C ASP A 53 14.14 -14.48 -23.13
N ALA A 54 14.79 -13.58 -23.87
CA ALA A 54 14.44 -12.16 -23.92
C ALA A 54 13.04 -11.87 -24.52
N GLN A 55 12.48 -12.74 -25.36
CA GLN A 55 11.14 -12.53 -25.91
C GLN A 55 10.07 -12.89 -24.88
N ARG A 56 10.23 -14.03 -24.19
CA ARG A 56 9.30 -14.45 -23.12
C ARG A 56 9.32 -13.49 -21.95
N GLU A 57 10.47 -12.93 -21.62
CA GLU A 57 10.61 -11.91 -20.58
C GLU A 57 9.80 -10.64 -20.90
N ARG A 58 9.73 -10.22 -22.17
CA ARG A 58 8.91 -9.05 -22.58
C ARG A 58 7.42 -9.31 -22.37
N PHE A 59 6.92 -10.49 -22.76
CA PHE A 59 5.52 -10.85 -22.53
C PHE A 59 5.21 -10.95 -21.03
N ALA A 60 6.11 -11.55 -20.24
CA ALA A 60 5.96 -11.63 -18.79
C ALA A 60 5.96 -10.24 -18.12
N GLN A 61 6.73 -9.28 -18.63
CA GLN A 61 6.72 -7.89 -18.17
C GLN A 61 5.39 -7.18 -18.46
N GLU A 62 4.81 -7.37 -19.65
CA GLU A 62 3.49 -6.81 -19.97
C GLU A 62 2.39 -7.40 -19.08
N ASP A 63 2.44 -8.70 -18.83
CA ASP A 63 1.49 -9.38 -17.95
C ASP A 63 1.64 -8.93 -16.48
N GLU A 64 2.87 -8.76 -16.00
CA GLU A 64 3.13 -8.18 -14.67
C GLU A 64 2.54 -6.76 -14.56
N GLN A 65 2.74 -5.93 -15.60
CA GLN A 65 2.23 -4.57 -15.62
C GLN A 65 0.69 -4.55 -15.59
N ARG A 66 0.03 -5.43 -16.33
CA ARG A 66 -1.44 -5.57 -16.31
C ARG A 66 -1.93 -6.01 -14.93
N ALA A 67 -1.29 -7.00 -14.32
CA ALA A 67 -1.63 -7.48 -12.98
C ALA A 67 -1.45 -6.36 -11.93
N TRP A 68 -0.38 -5.57 -12.03
CA TRP A 68 -0.12 -4.42 -11.16
C TRP A 68 -1.19 -3.33 -11.29
N ILE A 69 -1.58 -2.99 -12.52
CA ILE A 69 -2.63 -2.00 -12.77
C ILE A 69 -3.94 -2.43 -12.13
N ASN A 70 -4.32 -3.71 -12.28
CA ASN A 70 -5.54 -4.25 -11.70
C ASN A 70 -5.52 -4.21 -10.17
N LEU A 71 -4.41 -4.64 -9.55
CA LEU A 71 -4.24 -4.55 -8.10
C LEU A 71 -4.34 -3.11 -7.60
N ARG A 72 -3.73 -2.15 -8.32
CA ARG A 72 -3.78 -0.74 -7.94
C ARG A 72 -5.17 -0.14 -8.10
N ARG A 73 -5.92 -0.54 -9.13
CA ARG A 73 -7.31 -0.11 -9.33
C ARG A 73 -8.19 -0.58 -8.18
N ASP A 74 -8.08 -1.84 -7.81
CA ASP A 74 -8.81 -2.41 -6.66
C ASP A 74 -8.44 -1.72 -5.35
N GLN A 75 -7.13 -1.53 -5.10
CA GLN A 75 -6.67 -0.78 -3.94
C GLN A 75 -7.22 0.64 -3.90
N THR A 76 -7.30 1.32 -5.05
CA THR A 76 -7.88 2.66 -5.16
C THR A 76 -9.37 2.66 -4.86
N ALA A 77 -10.11 1.65 -5.33
CA ALA A 77 -11.54 1.52 -5.09
C ALA A 77 -11.86 1.24 -3.61
N ILE A 78 -11.03 0.45 -2.93
CA ILE A 78 -11.17 0.16 -1.50
C ILE A 78 -10.71 1.35 -0.64
N SER A 79 -9.71 2.08 -1.10
CA SER A 79 -9.16 3.20 -0.35
C SER A 79 -10.07 4.43 -0.46
N ASP A 80 -10.51 4.95 0.69
CA ASP A 80 -11.20 6.24 0.76
C ASP A 80 -10.20 7.40 0.60
N ILE A 81 -9.70 7.57 -0.64
CA ILE A 81 -8.78 8.65 -1.01
C ILE A 81 -9.61 9.76 -1.63
N ASN A 82 -10.03 10.72 -0.81
CA ASN A 82 -10.65 11.94 -1.29
C ASN A 82 -9.61 13.07 -1.39
N ILE A 83 -9.55 13.72 -2.56
CA ILE A 83 -8.68 14.88 -2.83
C ILE A 83 -8.89 15.99 -1.78
N PHE A 84 -10.13 16.18 -1.31
CA PHE A 84 -10.48 17.22 -0.35
C PHE A 84 -10.25 16.80 1.12
N ASN A 85 -10.15 15.49 1.41
CA ASN A 85 -9.90 14.95 2.74
C ASN A 85 -8.40 14.71 3.00
N THR A 86 -7.56 15.62 2.53
CA THR A 86 -6.13 15.61 2.85
C THR A 86 -5.88 16.57 4.01
N ALA A 87 -5.13 16.16 5.03
CA ALA A 87 -4.88 16.95 6.26
C ALA A 87 -4.32 18.37 6.02
N HIS A 88 -3.72 18.60 4.85
CA HIS A 88 -3.24 19.90 4.40
C HIS A 88 -4.31 20.76 3.71
N ILE A 89 -5.27 20.15 2.98
CA ILE A 89 -6.31 20.83 2.21
C ILE A 89 -7.54 21.12 3.08
N GLY A 90 -7.96 20.19 3.94
CA GLY A 90 -9.08 20.39 4.87
C GLY A 90 -8.89 21.60 5.78
N ARG A 91 -7.65 21.90 6.19
CA ARG A 91 -7.29 23.09 6.97
C ARG A 91 -7.48 24.41 6.22
N LYS A 92 -7.44 24.40 4.89
CA LYS A 92 -7.65 25.59 4.03
C LYS A 92 -9.11 25.78 3.62
N LEU A 93 -9.88 24.69 3.54
CA LEU A 93 -11.31 24.73 3.21
C LEU A 93 -12.18 25.27 4.38
N ILE A 94 -11.70 25.16 5.63
CA ILE A 94 -12.31 25.82 6.80
C ILE A 94 -11.89 27.31 6.83
N ARG A 95 -12.28 28.07 5.80
CA ARG A 95 -12.17 29.54 5.75
C ARG A 95 -13.42 30.10 5.08
N GLY A 96 -14.56 30.00 5.75
CA GLY A 96 -15.76 30.70 5.28
C GLY A 96 -17.12 30.11 5.60
N ARG A 97 -17.30 29.30 6.65
CA ARG A 97 -18.67 29.09 7.15
C ARG A 97 -19.11 30.33 7.92
N ARG A 98 -19.50 31.37 7.19
CA ARG A 98 -20.28 32.48 7.73
C ARG A 98 -21.66 31.90 8.03
N VAL A 99 -21.97 31.74 9.31
CA VAL A 99 -23.30 31.36 9.79
C VAL A 99 -24.21 32.54 9.49
N TRP A 100 -25.00 32.45 8.42
CA TRP A 100 -26.14 33.35 8.17
C TRP A 100 -27.40 32.54 8.41
N GLY A 101 -28.26 33.03 9.30
CA GLY A 101 -29.58 32.46 9.55
C GLY A 101 -29.90 32.45 11.04
N SER A 102 -30.61 33.49 11.46
CA SER A 102 -31.30 33.71 12.73
C SER A 102 -32.48 32.76 12.93
N GLU A 103 -32.64 32.25 14.14
CA GLU A 103 -33.80 32.42 15.04
C GLU A 103 -33.31 32.28 16.48
#